data_AF-A0A6L6WJY0-F1
#
_entry.id   AF-A0A6L6WJY0-F1
#
_cell.length_a   1.000
_cell.length_b   1.000
_cell.length_c   1.000
_cell.angle_alpha   90.00
_cell.angle_beta   90.00
_cell.angle_gamma   90.00
#
_symmetry.space_group_name_H-M   'P 1'
#
loop_
_entity.id
_entity.type
_entity.pdbx_description
1 polymer ?
#
loop_
_entity_poly.entity_id
_entity_poly.type
_entity_poly.pdbx_seq_one_letter_code
_entity_poly.pdbx_strand_id
1 'polypeptide(L)'
;MIFDAFFKAIAQTGDPRFRRVLALGIGLTLALLVAAYACFLVLIQWLVGPDATVPVLGEVRWLDDLMSIGSLIFMLILSVFLMVPVASAITSMFLDEVAQAVEDKHFPHLPHVRKAPLWESAKDTVNFLGVLITANVLALILYVIFPPAAVFIFWGMNGFLLGREYFTLAAARRIGLPEAKKLRRKHAGTIWMAGTLMAMPLSIPLINLVIPILGAATFTHIFHALNRRG
;
A
#
# COMPACT_ATOMS: atom_id res chain seq x y z
N MET A 1 -23.40 -6.15 2.59
CA MET A 1 -22.35 -5.66 3.50
C MET A 1 -21.04 -5.38 2.78
N ILE A 2 -20.37 -6.39 2.18
CA ILE A 2 -19.09 -6.17 1.47
C ILE A 2 -19.29 -5.27 0.24
N PHE A 3 -20.21 -5.62 -0.66
CA PHE A 3 -20.53 -4.79 -1.83
C PHE A 3 -21.02 -3.39 -1.45
N ASP A 4 -21.87 -3.29 -0.43
CA ASP A 4 -22.34 -1.99 0.10
C ASP A 4 -21.18 -1.13 0.62
N ALA A 5 -20.23 -1.71 1.37
CA ALA A 5 -19.02 -1.02 1.81
C ALA A 5 -18.14 -0.57 0.64
N PHE A 6 -17.98 -1.41 -0.38
CA PHE A 6 -17.20 -1.11 -1.58
C PHE A 6 -17.83 0.01 -2.42
N PHE A 7 -19.14 -0.05 -2.66
CA PHE A 7 -19.84 0.99 -3.40
C PHE A 7 -19.87 2.32 -2.65
N LYS A 8 -19.97 2.31 -1.31
CA LYS A 8 -19.80 3.52 -0.48
C LYS A 8 -18.41 4.12 -0.62
N ALA A 9 -17.36 3.29 -0.60
CA ALA A 9 -16.00 3.74 -0.83
C ALA A 9 -15.83 4.36 -2.22
N ILE A 10 -16.39 3.73 -3.27
CA ILE A 10 -16.38 4.27 -4.63
C ILE A 10 -17.11 5.62 -4.70
N ALA A 11 -18.31 5.72 -4.11
CA ALA A 11 -19.09 6.95 -4.08
C ALA A 11 -18.38 8.09 -3.33
N GLN A 12 -17.46 7.76 -2.41
CA GLN A 12 -16.66 8.74 -1.66
C GLN A 12 -15.35 9.13 -2.36
N THR A 13 -14.96 8.50 -3.48
CA THR A 13 -13.71 8.88 -4.20
C THR A 13 -13.68 10.34 -4.67
N GLY A 14 -14.84 10.97 -4.86
CA GLY A 14 -14.96 12.40 -5.16
C GLY A 14 -14.67 13.36 -4.00
N ASP A 15 -14.51 12.85 -2.77
CA ASP A 15 -14.25 13.64 -1.57
C ASP A 15 -12.92 14.41 -1.68
N PRO A 16 -12.89 15.73 -1.38
CA PRO A 16 -11.66 16.52 -1.40
C PRO A 16 -10.53 15.92 -0.56
N ARG A 17 -10.85 15.23 0.54
CA ARG A 17 -9.83 14.57 1.37
C ARG A 17 -9.21 13.37 0.65
N PHE A 18 -10.00 12.56 -0.05
CA PHE A 18 -9.49 11.42 -0.83
C PHE A 18 -8.60 11.89 -1.97
N ARG A 19 -9.00 12.97 -2.66
CA ARG A 19 -8.19 13.58 -3.74
C ARG A 19 -6.91 14.19 -3.21
N ARG A 20 -6.94 14.87 -2.06
CA ARG A 20 -5.75 15.42 -1.40
C ARG A 20 -4.77 14.32 -1.04
N VAL A 21 -5.27 13.23 -0.45
CA VAL A 21 -4.49 12.04 -0.12
C VAL A 21 -3.82 11.46 -1.38
N LEU A 22 -4.59 11.26 -2.46
CA LEU A 22 -4.05 10.78 -3.73
C LEU A 22 -2.96 11.72 -4.30
N ALA A 23 -3.22 13.02 -4.31
CA ALA A 23 -2.28 14.03 -4.80
C ALA A 23 -0.99 14.09 -3.96
N LEU A 24 -1.11 13.97 -2.63
CA LEU A 24 0.04 13.86 -1.73
C LEU A 24 0.83 12.59 -2.02
N GLY A 25 0.16 11.47 -2.36
CA GLY A 25 0.82 10.21 -2.67
C GLY A 25 1.67 10.30 -3.92
N ILE A 26 1.07 10.84 -4.99
CA ILE A 26 1.74 11.08 -6.25
C ILE A 26 2.89 12.06 -6.04
N GLY A 27 2.65 13.19 -5.37
CA GLY A 27 3.67 14.20 -5.10
C GLY A 27 4.84 13.69 -4.27
N LEU A 28 4.57 12.92 -3.21
CA LEU A 28 5.60 12.31 -2.36
C LEU A 28 6.42 11.26 -3.11
N THR A 29 5.77 10.44 -3.95
CA THR A 29 6.44 9.44 -4.79
C THR A 29 7.42 10.13 -5.74
N LEU A 30 6.97 11.18 -6.44
CA LEU A 30 7.81 11.96 -7.35
C LEU A 30 8.95 12.66 -6.60
N ALA A 31 8.67 13.27 -5.45
CA ALA A 31 9.68 13.95 -4.64
C ALA A 31 10.75 12.98 -4.13
N LEU A 32 10.37 11.80 -3.64
CA LEU A 32 11.31 10.77 -3.19
C LEU A 32 12.13 10.19 -4.34
N LEU A 33 11.53 10.02 -5.52
CA LEU A 33 12.24 9.60 -6.73
C LEU A 33 13.33 10.61 -7.13
N VAL A 34 12.98 11.90 -7.17
CA VAL A 34 13.93 12.97 -7.47
C VAL A 34 15.03 13.04 -6.40
N ALA A 35 14.67 12.98 -5.11
CA ALA A 35 15.62 13.07 -4.01
C ALA A 35 16.60 11.89 -3.99
N ALA A 36 16.11 10.66 -4.21
CA ALA A 36 16.96 9.48 -4.25
C ALA A 36 17.89 9.50 -5.47
N TYR A 37 17.38 9.94 -6.63
CA TYR A 37 18.21 10.11 -7.81
C TYR A 37 19.31 11.16 -7.59
N ALA A 38 18.98 12.31 -7.00
CA ALA A 38 19.96 13.34 -6.65
C ALA A 38 21.01 12.82 -5.65
N CYS A 39 20.59 12.10 -4.60
CA CYS A 39 21.49 11.49 -3.62
C CYS A 39 22.46 10.50 -4.29
N PHE A 40 21.95 9.70 -5.24
CA PHE A 40 22.78 8.78 -6.00
C PHE A 40 23.82 9.49 -6.88
N LEU A 41 23.44 10.57 -7.57
CA LEU A 41 24.38 11.37 -8.37
C LEU A 41 25.51 11.93 -7.49
N VAL A 42 25.16 12.48 -6.32
CA VAL A 42 26.15 12.97 -5.35
C VAL A 42 27.06 11.84 -4.87
N LEU A 43 26.51 10.65 -4.62
CA LEU A 43 27.28 9.48 -4.19
C LEU A 43 28.28 9.03 -5.27
N ILE A 44 27.87 9.00 -6.55
CA ILE A 44 28.78 8.70 -7.67
C ILE A 44 29.90 9.74 -7.74
N GLN A 45 29.56 11.04 -7.69
CA GLN A 45 30.57 12.10 -7.75
C GLN A 45 31.57 12.00 -6.60
N TRP A 46 31.10 11.62 -5.41
CA TRP A 46 31.96 11.43 -4.25
C TRP A 46 32.85 10.19 -4.36
N LEU A 47 32.34 9.07 -4.89
CA LEU A 47 33.07 7.81 -5.01
C LEU A 47 34.08 7.80 -6.18
N VAL A 48 33.73 8.42 -7.30
CA VAL A 48 34.50 8.33 -8.55
C VAL A 48 35.33 9.60 -8.79
N GLY A 49 35.06 10.69 -8.06
CA GLY A 49 35.77 11.97 -8.17
C GLY A 49 35.17 12.89 -9.25
N PRO A 50 35.68 14.14 -9.36
CA PRO A 50 35.16 15.14 -10.30
C PRO A 50 35.38 14.75 -11.79
N ASP A 51 36.36 13.89 -12.08
CA ASP A 51 36.71 13.42 -13.43
C ASP A 51 36.18 12.00 -13.71
N ALA A 52 35.04 11.65 -13.11
CA ALA A 52 34.46 10.32 -13.18
C ALA A 52 34.00 9.92 -14.58
N THR A 53 34.89 9.33 -15.38
CA THR A 53 34.50 8.58 -16.58
C THR A 53 33.97 7.21 -16.15
N VAL A 54 32.65 7.04 -16.17
CA VAL A 54 32.04 5.72 -15.97
C VAL A 54 32.26 4.92 -17.27
N PRO A 55 32.86 3.70 -17.24
CA PRO A 55 33.29 2.97 -18.44
C PRO A 55 32.17 2.65 -19.47
N VAL A 56 30.92 2.93 -19.13
CA VAL A 56 29.73 2.69 -19.96
C VAL A 56 28.95 3.99 -20.27
N LEU A 57 29.14 5.07 -19.50
CA LEU A 57 28.31 6.30 -19.57
C LEU A 57 29.05 7.57 -20.02
N GLY A 58 30.39 7.60 -20.02
CA GLY A 58 31.15 8.79 -20.44
C GLY A 58 31.35 9.84 -19.34
N GLU A 59 31.58 11.10 -19.73
CA GLU A 59 31.79 12.24 -18.83
C GLU A 59 30.48 12.65 -18.12
N VAL A 60 30.53 12.81 -16.80
CA VAL A 60 29.37 13.17 -15.97
C VAL A 60 29.00 14.64 -16.17
N ARG A 61 28.09 14.91 -17.12
CA ARG A 61 27.46 16.22 -17.32
C ARG A 61 26.01 16.10 -16.89
N TRP A 62 25.69 16.68 -15.73
CA TRP A 62 24.40 16.64 -15.03
C TRP A 62 23.13 16.70 -15.89
N LEU A 63 23.12 17.48 -16.99
CA LEU A 63 21.98 17.58 -17.90
C LEU A 63 21.97 16.50 -19.01
N ASP A 64 23.14 16.13 -19.53
CA ASP A 64 23.30 15.10 -20.57
C ASP A 64 23.09 13.69 -19.98
N ASP A 65 23.52 13.47 -18.73
CA ASP A 65 23.33 12.19 -18.03
C ASP A 65 21.87 11.88 -17.75
N LEU A 66 21.05 12.89 -17.43
CA LEU A 66 19.59 12.78 -17.27
C LEU A 66 18.89 12.26 -18.54
N MET A 67 19.52 12.46 -19.71
CA MET A 67 19.00 12.02 -21.00
C MET A 67 19.65 10.73 -21.52
N SER A 68 20.60 10.16 -20.78
CA SER A 68 21.27 8.91 -21.18
C SER A 68 20.37 7.67 -20.99
N ILE A 69 20.54 6.67 -21.86
CA ILE A 69 19.82 5.39 -21.75
C ILE A 69 20.15 4.67 -20.42
N GLY A 70 21.40 4.77 -19.93
CA GLY A 70 21.76 4.16 -18.65
C GLY A 70 21.15 4.87 -17.45
N SER A 71 20.88 6.18 -17.52
CA SER A 71 20.09 6.89 -16.51
C SER A 71 18.63 6.42 -16.51
N LEU A 72 18.02 6.19 -17.68
CA LEU A 72 16.67 5.63 -17.78
C LEU A 72 16.58 4.23 -17.13
N ILE A 73 17.54 3.34 -17.42
CA ILE A 73 17.60 2.00 -16.81
C ILE A 73 17.85 2.11 -15.30
N PHE A 74 18.72 3.02 -14.88
CA PHE A 74 18.99 3.24 -13.47
C PHE A 74 17.77 3.80 -12.71
N MET A 75 17.06 4.77 -13.29
CA MET A 75 15.79 5.28 -12.75
C MET A 75 14.75 4.17 -12.62
N LEU A 76 14.65 3.28 -13.62
CA LEU A 76 13.78 2.11 -13.55
C LEU A 76 14.14 1.21 -12.35
N ILE A 77 15.42 0.89 -12.17
CA ILE A 77 15.87 0.07 -11.03
C ILE A 77 15.60 0.79 -9.70
N LEU A 78 15.97 2.07 -9.59
CA LEU A 78 15.79 2.86 -8.38
C LEU A 78 14.30 3.01 -8.02
N SER A 79 13.42 3.12 -9.03
CA SER A 79 11.97 3.18 -8.82
C SER A 79 11.44 1.91 -8.16
N VAL A 80 12.00 0.74 -8.51
CA VAL A 80 11.64 -0.54 -7.88
C VAL A 80 12.08 -0.57 -6.42
N PHE A 81 13.26 -0.06 -6.09
CA PHE A 81 13.72 0.02 -4.71
C PHE A 81 12.94 1.04 -3.88
N LEU A 82 12.59 2.18 -4.48
CA LEU A 82 11.77 3.23 -3.85
C LEU A 82 10.33 2.80 -3.63
N MET A 83 9.84 1.84 -4.41
CA MET A 83 8.48 1.32 -4.27
C MET A 83 8.18 0.91 -2.83
N VAL A 84 9.13 0.25 -2.15
CA VAL A 84 8.91 -0.28 -0.78
C VAL A 84 8.82 0.84 0.26
N PRO A 85 9.80 1.77 0.40
CA PRO A 85 9.69 2.91 1.32
C PRO A 85 8.49 3.82 1.02
N VAL A 86 8.24 4.11 -0.26
CA VAL A 86 7.12 4.95 -0.69
C VAL A 86 5.80 4.28 -0.32
N ALA A 87 5.60 3.01 -0.65
CA ALA A 87 4.39 2.28 -0.30
C ALA A 87 4.18 2.22 1.22
N SER A 88 5.24 2.03 1.99
CA SER A 88 5.19 2.01 3.47
C SER A 88 4.75 3.37 4.04
N ALA A 89 5.37 4.46 3.59
CA ALA A 89 5.03 5.82 4.03
C ALA A 89 3.58 6.20 3.66
N ILE A 90 3.18 5.90 2.42
CA ILE A 90 1.83 6.14 1.89
C ILE A 90 0.79 5.34 2.68
N THR A 91 1.02 4.04 2.90
CA THR A 91 0.03 3.18 3.58
C THR A 91 -0.24 3.65 5.00
N SER A 92 0.80 4.01 5.76
CA SER A 92 0.64 4.48 7.14
C SER A 92 -0.05 5.85 7.22
N MET A 93 0.41 6.83 6.43
CA MET A 93 -0.11 8.20 6.49
C MET A 93 -1.56 8.30 5.95
N PHE A 94 -1.87 7.59 4.87
CA PHE A 94 -3.13 7.78 4.15
C PHE A 94 -4.25 6.91 4.67
N LEU A 95 -3.95 5.72 5.16
CA LEU A 95 -4.97 4.86 5.74
C LEU A 95 -5.64 5.55 6.93
N ASP A 96 -4.86 6.25 7.75
CA ASP A 96 -5.36 7.00 8.88
C ASP A 96 -6.27 8.17 8.47
N GLU A 97 -5.87 8.96 7.47
CA GLU A 97 -6.67 10.08 6.98
C GLU A 97 -7.94 9.61 6.26
N VAL A 98 -7.85 8.57 5.45
CA VAL A 98 -8.99 8.01 4.70
C VAL A 98 -9.99 7.38 5.67
N ALA A 99 -9.53 6.61 6.66
CA ALA A 99 -10.41 6.06 7.68
C ALA A 99 -11.11 7.16 8.48
N GLN A 100 -10.40 8.23 8.86
CA GLN A 100 -11.00 9.37 9.53
C GLN A 100 -12.04 10.08 8.64
N ALA A 101 -11.77 10.27 7.35
CA ALA A 101 -12.71 10.88 6.41
C ALA A 101 -13.98 10.03 6.20
N VAL A 102 -13.86 8.70 6.24
CA VAL A 102 -15.02 7.79 6.23
C VAL A 102 -15.84 7.93 7.51
N GLU A 103 -15.17 7.94 8.67
CA GLU A 103 -15.81 8.07 9.98
C GLU A 103 -16.52 9.42 10.15
N ASP A 104 -15.88 10.52 9.77
CA ASP A 104 -16.50 11.86 9.85
C ASP A 104 -17.77 11.95 9.00
N LYS A 105 -17.79 11.29 7.83
CA LYS A 105 -18.93 11.33 6.90
C LYS A 105 -20.05 10.37 7.27
N HIS A 106 -19.72 9.14 7.66
CA HIS A 106 -20.70 8.05 7.81
C HIS A 106 -20.95 7.65 9.27
N PHE A 107 -20.08 8.07 10.20
CA PHE A 107 -20.15 7.73 11.62
C PHE A 107 -19.86 8.95 12.53
N PRO A 108 -20.56 10.10 12.34
CA PRO A 108 -20.24 11.37 13.00
C PRO A 108 -20.43 11.36 14.53
N HIS A 109 -21.12 10.36 15.06
CA HIS A 109 -21.38 10.18 16.49
C HIS A 109 -20.21 9.54 17.27
N LEU A 110 -19.15 9.11 16.57
CA LEU A 110 -18.03 8.45 17.21
C LEU A 110 -17.06 9.47 17.83
N PRO A 111 -16.48 9.20 19.01
CA PRO A 111 -15.49 10.07 19.63
C PRO A 111 -14.21 10.13 18.77
N HIS A 112 -13.46 11.21 18.91
CA HIS A 112 -12.22 11.40 18.14
C HIS A 112 -11.18 10.33 18.52
N VAL A 113 -10.52 9.74 17.52
CA VAL A 113 -9.49 8.72 17.72
C VAL A 113 -8.14 9.39 17.89
N ARG A 114 -7.42 9.02 18.95
CA ARG A 114 -6.02 9.43 19.12
C ARG A 114 -5.13 8.58 18.22
N LYS A 115 -4.26 9.22 17.42
CA LYS A 115 -3.30 8.51 16.55
C LYS A 115 -2.49 7.51 17.37
N ALA A 116 -2.49 6.25 16.95
CA ALA A 116 -1.73 5.20 17.63
C ALA A 116 -0.22 5.43 17.43
N PRO A 117 0.62 5.13 18.44
CA PRO A 117 2.07 5.26 18.31
C PRO A 117 2.62 4.25 17.29
N LEU A 118 3.44 4.73 16.35
CA LEU A 118 4.06 3.94 15.27
C LEU A 118 4.87 2.73 15.79
N TRP A 119 5.34 2.78 17.04
CA TRP A 119 6.18 1.75 17.64
C TRP A 119 5.44 0.43 17.94
N GLU A 120 4.16 0.48 18.29
CA GLU A 120 3.36 -0.74 18.53
C GLU A 120 3.16 -1.57 17.25
N SER A 121 3.32 -0.94 16.07
CA SER A 121 3.17 -1.58 14.77
C SER A 121 4.40 -2.39 14.34
N ALA A 122 5.60 -2.09 14.84
CA ALA A 122 6.85 -2.69 14.36
C ALA A 122 6.88 -4.23 14.54
N LYS A 123 6.41 -4.73 15.69
CA LYS A 123 6.33 -6.18 15.96
C LYS A 123 5.29 -6.87 15.07
N ASP A 124 4.23 -6.18 14.69
CA ASP A 124 3.23 -6.74 13.78
C ASP A 124 3.72 -6.74 12.33
N THR A 125 4.50 -5.74 11.93
CA THR A 125 5.15 -5.67 10.61
C THR A 125 6.07 -6.87 10.37
N VAL A 126 6.87 -7.27 11.38
CA VAL A 126 7.74 -8.46 11.25
C VAL A 126 6.93 -9.74 11.08
N ASN A 127 5.86 -9.92 11.88
CA ASN A 127 4.96 -11.07 11.73
C ASN A 127 4.20 -11.05 10.41
N PHE A 128 3.87 -9.86 9.90
CA PHE A 128 3.25 -9.69 8.59
C PHE A 128 4.21 -10.11 7.47
N LEU A 129 5.49 -9.73 7.57
CA LEU A 129 6.52 -10.07 6.60
C LEU A 129 6.69 -11.59 6.46
N GLY A 130 6.73 -12.33 7.57
CA GLY A 130 6.79 -13.80 7.54
C GLY A 130 5.61 -14.43 6.80
N VAL A 131 4.39 -13.95 7.06
CA VAL A 131 3.19 -14.41 6.35
C VAL A 131 3.21 -14.02 4.88
N LEU A 132 3.68 -12.82 4.54
CA LEU A 132 3.81 -12.34 3.17
C LEU A 132 4.77 -13.23 2.38
N ILE A 133 5.94 -13.54 2.94
CA ILE A 133 6.92 -14.43 2.32
C ILE A 133 6.31 -15.82 2.11
N THR A 134 5.69 -16.37 3.16
CA THR A 134 5.09 -17.71 3.11
C THR A 134 3.98 -17.80 2.05
N ALA A 135 3.11 -16.79 2.00
CA ALA A 135 2.02 -16.73 1.03
C ALA A 135 2.55 -16.64 -0.41
N ASN A 136 3.56 -15.80 -0.66
CA ASN A 136 4.16 -15.66 -2.00
C ASN A 136 4.87 -16.93 -2.47
N VAL A 137 5.62 -17.61 -1.58
CA VAL A 137 6.26 -18.89 -1.91
C VAL A 137 5.21 -19.95 -2.25
N LEU A 138 4.14 -20.05 -1.46
CA LEU A 138 3.04 -20.97 -1.74
C LEU A 138 2.34 -20.65 -3.06
N ALA A 139 2.09 -19.38 -3.35
CA ALA A 139 1.49 -18.99 -4.63
C ALA A 139 2.39 -19.30 -5.82
N LEU A 140 3.71 -19.12 -5.70
CA LEU A 140 4.65 -19.51 -6.76
C LEU A 140 4.55 -21.00 -7.07
N ILE A 141 4.49 -21.85 -6.04
CA ILE A 141 4.30 -23.30 -6.20
C ILE A 141 2.96 -23.58 -6.89
N LEU A 142 1.88 -22.94 -6.44
CA LEU A 142 0.54 -23.13 -7.01
C LEU A 142 0.44 -22.64 -8.46
N TYR A 143 1.13 -21.57 -8.83
CA TYR A 143 1.18 -21.07 -10.21
C TYR A 143 1.83 -22.07 -11.16
N VAL A 144 2.89 -22.76 -10.72
CA VAL A 144 3.57 -23.77 -11.52
C VAL A 144 2.70 -25.01 -11.69
N ILE A 145 1.98 -25.45 -10.65
CA ILE A 145 1.15 -26.65 -10.69
C ILE A 145 -0.18 -26.41 -11.42
N PHE A 146 -0.78 -25.23 -11.27
CA PHE A 146 -2.09 -24.89 -11.83
C PHE A 146 -2.08 -23.58 -12.64
N PRO A 147 -1.44 -23.53 -13.82
CA PRO A 147 -1.37 -22.30 -14.62
C PRO A 147 -2.74 -21.70 -14.98
N PRO A 148 -3.78 -22.48 -15.36
CA PRO A 148 -5.10 -21.92 -15.64
C PRO A 148 -5.77 -21.27 -14.41
N ALA A 149 -5.39 -21.69 -13.20
CA ALA A 149 -5.93 -21.15 -11.96
C ALA A 149 -5.15 -19.93 -11.45
N ALA A 150 -4.10 -19.48 -12.15
CA ALA A 150 -3.21 -18.41 -11.68
C ALA A 150 -3.95 -17.11 -11.33
N VAL A 151 -4.96 -16.72 -12.10
CA VAL A 151 -5.77 -15.52 -11.81
C VAL A 151 -6.52 -15.66 -10.47
N PHE A 152 -7.11 -16.83 -10.20
CA PHE A 152 -7.84 -17.08 -8.95
C PHE A 152 -6.89 -17.18 -7.76
N ILE A 153 -5.71 -17.79 -7.94
CA ILE A 153 -4.66 -17.84 -6.91
C ILE A 153 -4.17 -16.42 -6.61
N PHE A 154 -3.95 -15.59 -7.65
CA PHE A 154 -3.55 -14.20 -7.51
C PHE A 154 -4.58 -13.40 -6.71
N TRP A 155 -5.86 -13.47 -7.06
CA TRP A 155 -6.92 -12.77 -6.33
C TRP A 155 -7.09 -13.30 -4.90
N GLY A 156 -7.05 -14.61 -4.70
CA GLY A 156 -7.20 -15.22 -3.39
C GLY A 156 -6.05 -14.87 -2.44
N MET A 157 -4.81 -14.94 -2.92
CA MET A 157 -3.62 -14.60 -2.14
C MET A 157 -3.57 -13.10 -1.83
N ASN A 158 -3.67 -12.24 -2.86
CA ASN A 158 -3.63 -10.80 -2.65
C ASN A 158 -4.82 -10.35 -1.81
N GLY A 159 -5.99 -10.95 -2.02
CA GLY A 159 -7.16 -10.70 -1.19
C GLY A 159 -6.96 -11.06 0.27
N PHE A 160 -6.29 -12.16 0.57
CA PHE A 160 -5.92 -12.53 1.92
C PHE A 160 -4.98 -11.49 2.56
N LEU A 161 -3.95 -11.05 1.84
CA LEU A 161 -3.01 -10.05 2.33
C LEU A 161 -3.68 -8.68 2.56
N LEU A 162 -4.42 -8.18 1.56
CA LEU A 162 -5.16 -6.92 1.64
C LEU A 162 -6.17 -6.96 2.79
N GLY A 163 -7.02 -8.00 2.81
CA GLY A 163 -8.06 -8.11 3.83
C GLY A 163 -7.49 -8.18 5.23
N ARG A 164 -6.41 -8.94 5.43
CA ARG A 164 -5.73 -9.00 6.72
C ARG A 164 -5.17 -7.66 7.14
N GLU A 165 -4.45 -6.97 6.26
CA GLU A 165 -3.73 -5.74 6.60
C GLU A 165 -4.69 -4.56 6.82
N TYR A 166 -5.48 -4.21 5.80
CA TYR A 166 -6.37 -3.05 5.85
C TYR A 166 -7.43 -3.18 6.94
N PHE A 167 -7.99 -4.39 7.16
CA PHE A 167 -8.93 -4.59 8.26
C PHE A 167 -8.27 -4.45 9.64
N THR A 168 -7.08 -5.04 9.83
CA THR A 168 -6.40 -4.98 11.13
C THR A 168 -6.07 -3.53 11.48
N LEU A 169 -5.57 -2.75 10.51
CA LEU A 169 -5.27 -1.33 10.71
C LEU A 169 -6.53 -0.51 10.99
N ALA A 170 -7.60 -0.69 10.20
CA ALA A 170 -8.88 0.01 10.41
C ALA A 170 -9.50 -0.30 11.79
N ALA A 171 -9.50 -1.58 12.20
CA ALA A 171 -10.02 -1.98 13.50
C ALA A 171 -9.13 -1.52 14.66
N ALA A 172 -7.81 -1.62 14.52
CA ALA A 172 -6.86 -1.27 15.58
C ALA A 172 -6.96 0.21 15.98
N ARG A 173 -7.32 1.10 15.05
CA ARG A 173 -7.61 2.51 15.34
C ARG A 173 -8.68 2.69 16.42
N ARG A 174 -9.66 1.79 16.51
CA ARG A 174 -10.82 1.93 17.40
C ARG A 174 -10.76 1.04 18.64
N ILE A 175 -10.28 -0.19 18.49
CA ILE A 175 -10.31 -1.21 19.54
C ILE A 175 -8.92 -1.72 19.94
N GLY A 176 -7.85 -1.16 19.36
CA GLY A 176 -6.47 -1.59 19.59
C GLY A 176 -6.09 -2.87 18.84
N LEU A 177 -4.77 -3.10 18.67
CA LEU A 177 -4.24 -4.25 17.94
C LEU A 177 -4.68 -5.63 18.49
N PRO A 178 -4.72 -5.86 19.82
CA PRO A 178 -5.11 -7.18 20.35
C PRO A 178 -6.55 -7.56 20.00
N GLU A 179 -7.49 -6.64 20.19
CA GLU A 179 -8.91 -6.89 19.91
C GLU A 179 -9.19 -6.91 18.40
N ALA A 180 -8.51 -6.06 17.61
CA ALA A 180 -8.57 -6.11 16.15
C ALA A 180 -8.20 -7.50 15.61
N LYS A 181 -7.15 -8.14 16.17
CA LYS A 181 -6.74 -9.51 15.79
C LYS A 181 -7.78 -10.56 16.16
N LYS A 182 -8.42 -10.45 17.32
CA LYS A 182 -9.50 -11.35 17.74
C LYS A 182 -10.71 -11.21 16.82
N LEU A 183 -11.15 -9.98 16.54
CA LEU A 183 -12.26 -9.70 15.64
C LEU A 183 -11.98 -10.20 14.22
N ARG A 184 -10.75 -10.00 13.73
CA ARG A 184 -10.30 -10.54 12.43
C ARG A 184 -10.38 -12.07 12.38
N ARG A 185 -9.92 -12.76 13.43
CA ARG A 185 -10.00 -14.23 13.50
C ARG A 185 -11.45 -14.71 13.51
N LYS A 186 -12.34 -14.03 14.25
CA LYS A 186 -13.78 -14.34 14.31
C LYS A 186 -14.46 -14.21 12.94
N HIS A 187 -14.03 -13.25 12.11
CA HIS A 187 -14.66 -12.96 10.81
C HIS A 187 -13.71 -13.17 9.61
N ALA A 188 -12.77 -14.10 9.73
CA ALA A 188 -11.70 -14.30 8.74
C ALA A 188 -12.24 -14.55 7.33
N GLY A 189 -13.30 -15.36 7.18
CA GLY A 189 -13.90 -15.64 5.87
C GLY A 189 -14.51 -14.41 5.19
N THR A 190 -15.25 -13.58 5.94
CA THR A 190 -15.84 -12.34 5.42
C THR A 190 -14.75 -11.34 5.01
N ILE A 191 -13.71 -11.21 5.83
CA ILE A 191 -12.59 -10.30 5.58
C ILE A 191 -11.78 -10.76 4.37
N TRP A 192 -11.53 -12.06 4.25
CA TRP A 192 -10.84 -12.63 3.10
C TRP A 192 -11.64 -12.43 1.81
N MET A 193 -12.94 -12.74 1.82
CA MET A 193 -13.80 -12.53 0.65
C MET A 193 -13.86 -11.06 0.22
N ALA A 194 -13.94 -10.13 1.18
CA ALA A 194 -13.86 -8.70 0.89
C ALA A 194 -12.52 -8.32 0.28
N GLY A 195 -11.43 -8.86 0.80
CA GLY A 195 -10.09 -8.66 0.26
C GLY A 195 -9.95 -9.20 -1.16
N THR A 196 -10.46 -10.40 -1.43
CA THR A 196 -10.42 -11.03 -2.76
C THR A 196 -11.19 -10.21 -3.79
N LEU A 197 -12.37 -9.70 -3.43
CA LEU A 197 -13.12 -8.79 -4.30
C LEU A 197 -12.36 -7.46 -4.54
N MET A 198 -11.69 -6.95 -3.50
CA MET A 198 -10.81 -5.78 -3.61
C MET A 198 -9.53 -6.05 -4.41
N ALA A 199 -9.09 -7.30 -4.53
CA ALA A 199 -7.92 -7.69 -5.29
C ALA A 199 -8.21 -7.83 -6.79
N MET A 200 -9.46 -8.02 -7.21
CA MET A 200 -9.81 -8.14 -8.63
C MET A 200 -9.44 -6.90 -9.45
N PRO A 201 -9.73 -5.66 -8.99
CA PRO A 201 -9.32 -4.46 -9.72
C PRO A 201 -7.81 -4.23 -9.74
N LEU A 202 -7.01 -4.92 -8.90
CA LEU A 202 -5.53 -4.82 -8.96
C LEU A 202 -4.97 -5.29 -10.31
N SER A 203 -5.73 -6.12 -11.03
CA SER A 203 -5.36 -6.59 -12.36
C SER A 203 -5.37 -5.47 -13.41
N ILE A 204 -5.90 -4.28 -13.10
CA ILE A 204 -5.94 -3.12 -13.99
C ILE A 204 -4.86 -2.11 -13.52
N PRO A 205 -3.77 -1.88 -14.29
CA PRO A 205 -2.61 -1.10 -13.85
C PRO A 205 -2.93 0.29 -13.32
N LEU A 206 -3.84 1.03 -13.97
CA LEU A 206 -4.20 2.38 -13.55
C LEU A 206 -5.02 2.42 -12.25
N ILE A 207 -5.76 1.35 -11.94
CA ILE A 207 -6.60 1.28 -10.74
C ILE A 207 -5.74 1.07 -9.48
N ASN A 208 -4.55 0.47 -9.61
CA ASN A 208 -3.64 0.22 -8.49
C ASN A 208 -3.32 1.46 -7.65
N LEU A 209 -3.32 2.66 -8.27
CA LEU A 209 -3.07 3.92 -7.58
C LEU A 209 -4.17 4.29 -6.57
N VAL A 210 -5.41 3.84 -6.80
CA VAL A 210 -6.58 4.20 -5.99
C VAL A 210 -6.90 3.11 -4.95
N ILE A 211 -6.34 1.91 -5.12
CA ILE A 211 -6.63 0.75 -4.26
C ILE A 211 -6.30 0.98 -2.78
N PRO A 212 -5.18 1.63 -2.40
CA PRO A 212 -4.93 1.90 -0.98
C PRO A 212 -6.03 2.73 -0.32
N ILE A 213 -6.57 3.70 -1.06
CA ILE A 213 -7.67 4.57 -0.60
C ILE A 213 -8.97 3.77 -0.51
N LEU A 214 -9.31 3.02 -1.55
CA LEU A 214 -10.53 2.19 -1.57
C LEU A 214 -10.47 1.07 -0.53
N GLY A 215 -9.32 0.45 -0.33
CA GLY A 215 -9.07 -0.59 0.67
C GLY A 215 -9.29 -0.04 2.07
N ALA A 216 -8.63 1.06 2.42
CA ALA A 216 -8.82 1.72 3.72
C ALA A 216 -10.30 2.06 3.96
N ALA A 217 -10.98 2.69 2.99
CA ALA A 217 -12.37 3.07 3.14
C ALA A 217 -13.33 1.86 3.26
N THR A 218 -13.16 0.86 2.40
CA THR A 218 -14.00 -0.35 2.40
C THR A 218 -13.85 -1.12 3.70
N PHE A 219 -12.61 -1.31 4.18
CA PHE A 219 -12.37 -2.06 5.41
C PHE A 219 -12.79 -1.29 6.68
N THR A 220 -12.77 0.05 6.68
CA THR A 220 -13.38 0.86 7.75
C THR A 220 -14.89 0.64 7.81
N HIS A 221 -15.59 0.65 6.67
CA HIS A 221 -17.02 0.32 6.64
C HIS A 221 -17.31 -1.11 7.10
N ILE A 222 -16.49 -2.08 6.67
CA ILE A 222 -16.62 -3.48 7.09
C ILE A 222 -16.40 -3.63 8.58
N PHE A 223 -15.39 -2.96 9.14
CA PHE A 223 -15.13 -2.95 10.58
C PHE A 223 -16.37 -2.51 11.35
N HIS A 224 -16.94 -1.34 11.05
CA HIS A 224 -18.14 -0.86 11.76
C HIS A 224 -19.34 -1.79 11.57
N ALA A 225 -19.51 -2.39 10.40
CA ALA A 225 -20.60 -3.33 10.14
C ALA A 225 -20.43 -4.65 10.91
N LEU A 226 -19.19 -5.14 11.10
CA LEU A 226 -18.92 -6.32 11.93
C LEU A 226 -19.02 -6.01 13.42
N ASN A 227 -18.50 -4.86 13.85
CA ASN A 227 -18.48 -4.45 15.25
C ASN A 227 -19.90 -4.16 15.79
N ARG A 228 -20.85 -3.76 14.94
CA ARG A 228 -22.27 -3.62 15.32
C ARG A 228 -23.01 -4.95 15.48
N ARG A 229 -22.46 -6.05 14.96
CA ARG A 229 -23.08 -7.38 14.97
C ARG A 229 -22.47 -8.33 16.00
N GLY A 230 -21.33 -7.95 16.58
CA GLY A 230 -20.57 -8.74 17.55
C GLY A 230 -20.87 -8.32 18.97
#